data_AF-A0A529XRC6-F1
#
_entry.id   AF-A0A529XRC6-F1
#
_cell.length_a   1.000
_cell.length_b   1.000
_cell.length_c   1.000
_cell.angle_alpha   90.00
_cell.angle_beta   90.00
_cell.angle_gamma   90.00
#
_symmetry.space_group_name_H-M   'P 1'
#
loop_
_entity.id
_entity.type
_entity.pdbx_description
1 polymer ?
#
loop_
_entity_poly.entity_id
_entity_poly.type
_entity_poly.pdbx_seq_one_letter_code
_entity_poly.pdbx_strand_id
1 'polypeptide(L)'
;MAAVHVVRRLREAGDWQREMDGILETVCRKMDCQRGILFRLRELPGEGFAQSVAAYWIDQDFGGDLASPTVIMQSIINSDSLLERLQEDERQGKIFSGHTRNLDGFLRADFEKQSIKSFLSVSVFAHGHLWGTLAVNDCVAEREWTDEEEATLHIIALA
;
A
#
# COMPACT_ATOMS: atom_id res chain seq x y z
N MET A 1 -3.30 5.30 20.64
CA MET A 1 -3.66 5.17 19.21
C MET A 1 -2.40 5.38 18.37
N ALA A 2 -1.93 4.36 17.66
CA ALA A 2 -0.72 4.45 16.81
C ALA A 2 -0.84 5.57 15.76
N ALA A 3 -2.04 5.77 15.21
CA ALA A 3 -2.34 6.79 14.22
C ALA A 3 -1.98 8.23 14.67
N VAL A 4 -2.31 8.60 15.92
CA VAL A 4 -2.01 9.97 16.44
C VAL A 4 -0.50 10.21 16.56
N HIS A 5 0.27 9.18 16.93
CA HIS A 5 1.71 9.27 17.04
C HIS A 5 2.39 9.44 15.67
N VAL A 6 1.88 8.71 14.67
CA VAL A 6 2.34 8.81 13.28
C VAL A 6 2.06 10.18 12.68
N VAL A 7 0.82 10.68 12.82
CA VAL A 7 0.42 12.00 12.30
C VAL A 7 1.30 13.12 12.87
N ARG A 8 1.58 13.07 14.18
CA ARG A 8 2.42 14.08 14.82
C ARG A 8 3.86 14.06 14.28
N ARG A 9 4.45 12.86 14.12
CA ARG A 9 5.81 12.71 13.59
C ARG A 9 5.92 13.22 12.15
N LEU A 10 4.94 12.92 11.30
CA LEU A 10 4.93 13.40 9.91
C LEU A 10 4.87 14.92 9.82
N ARG A 11 4.09 15.58 10.69
CA ARG A 11 4.00 17.05 10.72
C ARG A 11 5.24 17.74 11.27
N GLU A 12 5.95 17.11 12.21
CA GLU A 12 7.15 17.67 12.85
C GLU A 12 8.43 17.41 12.04
N ALA A 13 8.41 16.46 11.11
CA ALA A 13 9.57 16.10 10.30
C ALA A 13 9.76 17.02 9.09
N GLY A 14 10.97 17.59 8.96
CA GLY A 14 11.37 18.36 7.78
C GLY A 14 11.65 17.50 6.54
N ASP A 15 11.75 16.17 6.71
CA ASP A 15 11.98 15.18 5.66
C ASP A 15 11.18 13.91 5.97
N TRP A 16 9.94 13.85 5.47
CA TRP A 16 9.00 12.75 5.73
C TRP A 16 9.53 11.38 5.29
N GLN A 17 10.46 11.35 4.32
CA GLN A 17 11.01 10.10 3.78
C GLN A 17 11.82 9.35 4.84
N ARG A 18 12.50 10.08 5.74
CA ARG A 18 13.28 9.49 6.83
C ARG A 18 12.42 8.89 7.94
N GLU A 19 11.21 9.40 8.11
CA GLU A 19 10.28 8.90 9.12
C GLU A 19 9.46 7.72 8.62
N MET A 20 9.33 7.57 7.29
CA MET A 20 8.42 6.61 6.68
C MET A 20 8.77 5.17 7.02
N ASP A 21 10.05 4.81 7.05
CA ASP A 21 10.48 3.45 7.43
C ASP A 21 10.01 3.09 8.84
N GLY A 22 10.18 4.01 9.81
CA GLY A 22 9.74 3.79 11.19
C GLY A 22 8.23 3.83 11.37
N ILE A 23 7.51 4.58 10.53
CA ILE A 23 6.05 4.59 10.50
C ILE A 23 5.53 3.26 9.97
N LEU A 24 6.04 2.81 8.81
CA LEU A 24 5.66 1.55 8.19
C LEU A 24 5.95 0.37 9.13
N GLU A 25 7.11 0.36 9.79
CA GLU A 25 7.43 -0.62 10.82
C GLU A 25 6.39 -0.61 11.95
N THR A 26 6.09 0.57 12.51
CA THR A 26 5.16 0.69 13.63
C THR A 26 3.77 0.18 13.27
N VAL A 27 3.29 0.53 12.07
CA VAL A 27 1.98 0.12 11.57
C VAL A 27 1.94 -1.39 11.36
N CYS A 28 2.95 -1.92 10.66
CA CYS A 28 3.00 -3.35 10.35
C CYS A 28 3.12 -4.20 11.61
N ARG A 29 3.99 -3.85 12.57
CA ARG A 29 4.08 -4.55 13.86
C ARG A 29 2.78 -4.47 14.67
N LYS A 30 2.03 -3.37 14.58
CA LYS A 30 0.74 -3.22 15.29
C LYS A 30 -0.38 -4.02 14.65
N MET A 31 -0.33 -4.17 13.33
CA MET A 31 -1.31 -4.91 12.54
C MET A 31 -0.88 -6.36 12.31
N ASP A 32 0.26 -6.81 12.82
CA ASP A 32 0.85 -8.13 12.59
C ASP A 32 1.06 -8.47 11.09
N CYS A 33 1.46 -7.46 10.32
CA CYS A 33 1.73 -7.55 8.88
C CYS A 33 3.24 -7.64 8.62
N GLN A 34 3.64 -8.39 7.58
CA GLN A 34 5.05 -8.59 7.24
C GLN A 34 5.58 -7.53 6.27
N ARG A 35 4.70 -6.74 5.66
CA ARG A 35 5.10 -5.74 4.68
C ARG A 35 4.22 -4.51 4.73
N GLY A 36 4.86 -3.34 4.75
CA GLY A 36 4.23 -2.04 4.57
C GLY A 36 4.85 -1.32 3.39
N ILE A 37 4.05 -0.66 2.57
CA ILE A 37 4.52 -0.02 1.34
C ILE A 37 3.81 1.31 1.18
N LEU A 38 4.58 2.36 0.91
CA LEU A 38 4.06 3.61 0.40
C LEU A 38 4.37 3.67 -1.10
N PHE A 39 3.33 3.64 -1.91
CA PHE A 39 3.44 3.84 -3.34
C PHE A 39 3.24 5.32 -3.68
N ARG A 40 4.00 5.79 -4.67
CA ARG A 40 3.78 7.09 -5.30
C ARG A 40 3.26 6.88 -6.71
N LEU A 41 2.10 7.48 -6.97
CA LEU A 41 1.47 7.53 -8.26
C LEU A 41 2.05 8.72 -9.04
N ARG A 42 2.38 8.50 -10.32
CA ARG A 42 2.80 9.54 -11.25
C ARG A 42 1.98 9.44 -12.52
N GLU A 43 1.35 10.53 -12.90
CA GLU A 43 0.75 10.67 -14.23
C GLU A 43 1.84 10.66 -15.30
N LEU A 44 1.68 9.78 -16.28
CA LEU A 44 2.47 9.74 -17.50
C LEU A 44 1.56 10.17 -18.65
N PRO A 45 1.71 11.40 -19.17
CA PRO A 45 0.85 11.91 -20.24
C PRO A 45 0.84 10.98 -21.45
N GLY A 46 -0.36 10.52 -21.85
CA GLY A 46 -0.55 9.60 -22.98
C GLY A 46 -0.25 8.13 -22.70
N GLU A 47 0.26 7.82 -21.50
CA GLU A 47 0.69 6.47 -21.10
C GLU A 47 -0.03 5.97 -19.82
N GLY A 48 -0.88 6.79 -19.19
CA GLY A 48 -1.61 6.43 -17.98
C GLY A 48 -0.84 6.81 -16.72
N PHE A 49 -0.63 5.87 -15.80
CA PHE A 49 0.03 6.12 -14.53
C PHE A 49 1.20 5.15 -14.32
N ALA A 50 2.20 5.60 -13.60
CA ALA A 50 3.24 4.74 -13.03
C ALA A 50 3.09 4.72 -11.52
N GLN A 51 3.07 3.53 -10.94
CA GLN A 51 3.13 3.34 -9.50
C GLN A 51 4.55 2.93 -9.12
N SER A 52 5.24 3.85 -8.45
CA SER A 52 6.61 3.63 -7.95
C SER A 52 6.60 3.40 -6.44
N VAL A 53 7.56 2.64 -5.94
CA VAL A 53 7.75 2.46 -4.50
C VAL A 53 8.43 3.71 -3.95
N ALA A 54 7.74 4.46 -3.09
CA ALA A 54 8.30 5.65 -2.45
C ALA A 54 9.04 5.30 -1.16
N ALA A 55 8.52 4.33 -0.40
CA ALA A 55 9.15 3.74 0.77
C ALA A 55 8.54 2.35 1.02
N TYR A 56 9.26 1.48 1.71
CA TYR A 56 8.74 0.19 2.13
C TYR A 56 9.45 -0.33 3.37
N TRP A 57 8.75 -1.17 4.12
CA TRP A 57 9.30 -1.93 5.24
C TRP A 57 8.92 -3.40 5.09
N ILE A 58 9.86 -4.28 5.43
CA ILE A 58 9.69 -5.73 5.47
C ILE A 58 10.09 -6.20 6.86
N ASP A 59 9.29 -7.11 7.42
CA ASP A 59 9.62 -7.75 8.68
C ASP A 59 10.86 -8.66 8.52
N GLN A 60 11.95 -8.25 9.15
CA GLN A 60 13.20 -9.03 9.17
C GLN A 60 13.14 -10.21 10.15
N ASP A 61 12.23 -10.17 11.12
CA ASP A 61 12.07 -11.21 12.15
C ASP A 61 11.22 -12.38 11.63
N PHE A 62 10.51 -12.21 10.51
CA PHE A 62 9.65 -13.23 9.88
C PHE A 62 10.43 -14.51 9.48
N GLY A 63 11.73 -14.39 9.19
CA GLY A 63 12.58 -15.53 8.84
C GLY A 63 12.34 -16.17 7.46
N GLY A 64 11.42 -15.62 6.66
CA GLY A 64 11.19 -15.97 5.25
C GLY A 64 11.82 -14.97 4.28
N ASP A 65 12.05 -15.40 3.03
CA ASP A 65 12.55 -14.52 1.96
C ASP A 65 11.36 -13.78 1.32
N LEU A 66 11.25 -12.49 1.59
CA LEU A 66 10.22 -11.62 1.03
C LEU A 66 10.84 -10.74 -0.05
N ALA A 67 10.34 -10.88 -1.28
CA ALA A 67 10.77 -10.05 -2.39
C ALA A 67 10.50 -8.56 -2.11
N SER A 68 11.43 -7.69 -2.53
CA SER A 68 11.20 -6.26 -2.54
C SER A 68 9.94 -5.91 -3.35
N PRO A 69 9.15 -4.90 -2.95
CA PRO A 69 7.96 -4.52 -3.68
C PRO A 69 8.25 -4.19 -5.15
N THR A 70 7.43 -4.70 -6.06
CA THR A 70 7.55 -4.43 -7.49
C THR A 70 7.10 -3.01 -7.82
N VAL A 71 7.85 -2.31 -8.69
CA VAL A 71 7.36 -1.09 -9.35
C VAL A 71 6.38 -1.49 -10.45
N ILE A 72 5.13 -1.06 -10.35
CA ILE A 72 4.09 -1.37 -11.34
C ILE A 72 4.02 -0.21 -12.34
N MET A 73 4.52 -0.44 -13.56
CA MET A 73 4.34 0.48 -14.68
C MET A 73 3.01 0.16 -15.37
N GLN A 74 1.93 0.90 -15.07
CA GLN A 74 0.61 0.58 -15.62
C GLN A 74 0.53 0.88 -17.14
N SER A 75 1.42 1.71 -17.70
CA SER A 75 1.49 1.98 -19.15
C SER A 75 1.81 0.74 -20.01
N ILE A 76 2.34 -0.32 -19.40
CA ILE A 76 2.66 -1.59 -20.06
C ILE A 76 1.53 -2.62 -19.88
N ILE A 77 0.54 -2.36 -19.02
CA ILE A 77 -0.54 -3.29 -18.65
C ILE A 77 -1.88 -2.79 -19.22
N ASN A 78 -1.91 -2.47 -20.51
CA ASN A 78 -3.08 -1.92 -21.22
C ASN A 78 -4.21 -2.95 -21.48
N SER A 79 -4.50 -3.89 -20.57
CA SER A 79 -5.60 -4.85 -20.78
C SER A 79 -6.21 -5.51 -19.54
N ASP A 80 -5.85 -5.08 -18.32
CA ASP A 80 -6.43 -5.67 -17.11
C ASP A 80 -7.55 -4.78 -16.54
N SER A 81 -8.81 -5.20 -16.75
CA SER A 81 -10.01 -4.51 -16.26
C SER A 81 -10.03 -4.31 -14.74
N LEU A 82 -9.31 -5.15 -13.98
CA LEU A 82 -9.16 -4.96 -12.55
C LEU A 82 -8.33 -3.71 -12.26
N LEU A 83 -7.22 -3.51 -12.97
CA LEU A 83 -6.36 -2.35 -12.76
C LEU A 83 -7.07 -1.04 -13.11
N GLU A 84 -7.87 -1.03 -14.18
CA GLU A 84 -8.70 0.14 -14.54
C GLU A 84 -9.71 0.48 -13.45
N ARG A 85 -10.41 -0.53 -12.91
CA ARG A 85 -11.34 -0.32 -11.81
C ARG A 85 -10.64 0.17 -10.55
N LEU A 86 -9.49 -0.42 -10.22
CA LEU A 86 -8.71 -0.01 -9.05
C LEU A 86 -8.26 1.44 -9.15
N GLN A 87 -7.85 1.90 -10.34
CA GLN A 87 -7.51 3.30 -10.55
C GLN A 87 -8.68 4.24 -10.23
N GLU A 88 -9.89 3.91 -10.69
CA GLU A 88 -11.07 4.73 -10.39
C GLU A 88 -11.44 4.69 -8.91
N ASP A 89 -11.38 3.50 -8.30
CA ASP A 89 -11.66 3.32 -6.89
C ASP A 89 -10.63 4.08 -6.01
N GLU A 90 -9.34 4.05 -6.34
CA GLU A 90 -8.27 4.82 -5.68
C GLU A 90 -8.49 6.34 -5.81
N ARG A 91 -8.92 6.82 -6.98
CA ARG A 91 -9.26 8.24 -7.20
C ARG A 91 -10.43 8.70 -6.34
N GLN A 92 -11.37 7.80 -6.08
CA GLN A 92 -12.51 8.04 -5.19
C GLN A 92 -12.16 7.85 -3.71
N GLY A 93 -10.91 7.46 -3.39
CA GLY A 93 -10.46 7.23 -2.01
C GLY A 93 -11.02 5.94 -1.40
N LYS A 94 -11.49 4.99 -2.23
CA LYS A 94 -11.98 3.71 -1.75
C LYS A 94 -10.84 2.84 -1.25
N ILE A 95 -11.17 2.02 -0.28
CA ILE A 95 -10.27 1.01 0.28
C ILE A 95 -10.19 -0.14 -0.72
N PHE A 96 -8.97 -0.60 -0.99
CA PHE A 96 -8.73 -1.83 -1.74
C PHE A 96 -8.16 -2.89 -0.79
N SER A 97 -9.01 -3.83 -0.40
CA SER A 97 -8.67 -4.91 0.53
C SER A 97 -9.20 -6.27 0.06
N GLY A 98 -8.58 -7.34 0.52
CA GLY A 98 -9.04 -8.70 0.29
C GLY A 98 -7.93 -9.74 0.25
N HIS A 99 -8.25 -10.89 -0.34
CA HIS A 99 -7.32 -12.00 -0.50
C HIS A 99 -6.81 -12.12 -1.92
N THR A 100 -5.53 -12.47 -2.06
CA THR A 100 -4.91 -12.72 -3.37
C THR A 100 -5.63 -13.80 -4.17
N ARG A 101 -6.18 -14.84 -3.51
CA ARG A 101 -6.94 -15.91 -4.20
C ARG A 101 -8.21 -15.44 -4.91
N ASN A 102 -8.73 -14.27 -4.52
CA ASN A 102 -9.92 -13.65 -5.12
C ASN A 102 -9.57 -12.67 -6.24
N LEU A 103 -8.27 -12.45 -6.50
CA LEU A 103 -7.80 -11.68 -7.64
C LEU A 103 -7.64 -12.59 -8.85
N ASP A 104 -7.65 -11.97 -10.02
CA ASP A 104 -7.36 -12.58 -11.31
C ASP A 104 -6.30 -11.77 -12.06
N GLY A 105 -5.87 -12.27 -13.22
CA GLY A 105 -5.02 -11.52 -14.14
C GLY A 105 -3.61 -11.29 -13.63
N PHE A 106 -3.03 -10.16 -14.05
CA PHE A 106 -1.64 -9.82 -13.74
C PHE A 106 -1.44 -9.61 -12.25
N LEU A 107 -2.38 -8.92 -11.60
CA LEU A 107 -2.24 -8.54 -10.19
C LEU A 107 -2.19 -9.75 -9.27
N ARG A 108 -3.00 -10.78 -9.55
CA ARG A 108 -2.94 -12.06 -8.84
C ARG A 108 -1.55 -12.68 -8.94
N ALA A 109 -1.02 -12.81 -10.16
CA ALA A 109 0.28 -13.44 -10.39
C ALA A 109 1.43 -12.68 -9.71
N ASP A 110 1.37 -11.35 -9.72
CA ASP A 110 2.36 -10.51 -9.04
C ASP A 110 2.25 -10.64 -7.51
N PHE A 111 1.03 -10.65 -6.95
CA PHE A 111 0.82 -10.81 -5.50
C PHE A 111 1.24 -12.20 -5.01
N GLU A 112 0.95 -13.26 -5.77
CA GLU A 112 1.41 -14.62 -5.49
C GLU A 112 2.95 -14.70 -5.50
N LYS A 113 3.60 -14.09 -6.51
CA LYS A 113 5.08 -14.02 -6.59
C LYS A 113 5.68 -13.28 -5.38
N GLN A 114 4.98 -12.26 -4.89
CA GLN A 114 5.39 -11.50 -3.70
C GLN A 114 5.02 -12.16 -2.37
N SER A 115 4.41 -13.36 -2.41
CA SER A 115 3.87 -14.10 -1.26
C SER A 115 2.80 -13.34 -0.46
N ILE A 116 2.08 -12.41 -1.10
CA ILE A 116 0.97 -11.69 -0.48
C ILE A 116 -0.23 -12.64 -0.39
N LYS A 117 -0.77 -12.85 0.81
CA LYS A 117 -1.98 -13.65 1.05
C LYS A 117 -3.20 -12.76 1.19
N SER A 118 -3.06 -11.70 1.98
CA SER A 118 -4.08 -10.67 2.16
C SER A 118 -3.44 -9.29 2.06
N PHE A 119 -4.17 -8.35 1.49
CA PHE A 119 -3.71 -6.99 1.28
C PHE A 119 -4.78 -5.99 1.73
N LEU A 120 -4.33 -4.84 2.21
CA LEU A 120 -5.15 -3.68 2.52
C LEU A 120 -4.40 -2.44 2.03
N SER A 121 -5.05 -1.64 1.19
CA SER A 121 -4.50 -0.44 0.57
C SER A 121 -5.51 0.71 0.65
N VAL A 122 -5.02 1.89 0.99
CA VAL A 122 -5.80 3.13 1.05
C VAL A 122 -5.13 4.25 0.26
N SER A 123 -5.93 5.15 -0.30
CA SER A 123 -5.44 6.30 -1.05
C SER A 123 -4.80 7.35 -0.14
N VAL A 124 -3.66 7.88 -0.58
CA VAL A 124 -2.96 9.01 0.04
C VAL A 124 -3.17 10.24 -0.84
N PHE A 125 -3.76 11.30 -0.25
CA PHE A 125 -4.02 12.56 -0.96
C PHE A 125 -3.07 13.65 -0.47
N ALA A 126 -2.49 14.41 -1.41
CA ALA A 126 -1.71 15.61 -1.11
C ALA A 126 -2.29 16.79 -1.88
N HIS A 127 -2.59 17.89 -1.19
CA HIS A 127 -3.20 19.09 -1.78
C HIS A 127 -4.46 18.82 -2.64
N GLY A 128 -5.31 17.89 -2.18
CA GLY A 128 -6.56 17.53 -2.88
C GLY A 128 -6.37 16.66 -4.13
N HIS A 129 -5.16 16.19 -4.40
CA HIS A 129 -4.86 15.30 -5.52
C HIS A 129 -4.39 13.94 -5.00
N LEU A 130 -4.74 12.87 -5.70
CA LEU A 130 -4.23 11.53 -5.42
C LEU A 130 -2.71 11.54 -5.61
N TRP A 131 -1.96 11.34 -4.51
CA TRP A 131 -0.52 11.32 -4.52
C TRP A 131 0.04 9.89 -4.64
N GLY A 132 -0.67 8.93 -4.07
CA GLY A 132 -0.18 7.57 -3.91
C GLY A 132 -1.15 6.68 -3.16
N THR A 133 -0.66 5.52 -2.74
CA THR A 133 -1.39 4.59 -1.87
C THR A 133 -0.49 4.10 -0.74
N LEU A 134 -1.09 3.84 0.41
CA LEU A 134 -0.45 3.21 1.55
C LEU A 134 -1.03 1.80 1.70
N ALA A 135 -0.16 0.80 1.61
CA ALA A 135 -0.56 -0.60 1.63
C ALA A 135 0.15 -1.38 2.75
N VAL A 136 -0.56 -2.35 3.32
CA VAL A 136 -0.02 -3.39 4.21
C VAL A 136 -0.41 -4.76 3.69
N ASN A 137 0.50 -5.72 3.84
CA ASN A 137 0.29 -7.09 3.38
C ASN A 137 0.59 -8.09 4.48
N ASP A 138 -0.29 -9.08 4.59
CA ASP A 138 -0.03 -10.32 5.31
C ASP A 138 0.52 -11.33 4.32
N CYS A 139 1.75 -11.77 4.59
CA CYS A 139 2.47 -12.73 3.75
C CYS A 139 2.42 -14.15 4.33
N VAL A 140 1.80 -14.34 5.49
CA VAL A 140 1.79 -15.59 6.25
C VAL A 140 0.45 -16.29 6.14
N ALA A 141 -0.63 -15.54 6.37
CA ALA A 141 -1.97 -16.07 6.48
C ALA A 141 -2.99 -15.29 5.66
N GLU A 142 -4.05 -16.00 5.27
CA GLU A 142 -5.26 -15.30 4.83
C GLU A 142 -5.98 -14.74 6.05
N ARG A 143 -6.36 -13.48 5.99
CA ARG A 143 -7.07 -12.75 7.04
C ARG A 143 -8.07 -11.79 6.45
N GLU A 144 -9.14 -11.59 7.19
CA GLU A 144 -10.10 -10.51 6.94
C GLU A 144 -9.63 -9.27 7.71
N TRP A 145 -9.75 -8.10 7.09
CA TRP A 145 -9.41 -6.84 7.74
C TRP A 145 -10.59 -6.35 8.56
N THR A 146 -10.31 -5.90 9.79
CA THR A 146 -11.36 -5.32 10.64
C THR A 146 -11.58 -3.85 10.29
N ASP A 147 -12.78 -3.34 10.57
CA ASP A 147 -13.10 -1.91 10.40
C ASP A 147 -12.09 -0.99 11.15
N GLU A 148 -11.56 -1.45 12.29
CA GLU A 148 -10.55 -0.73 13.07
C GLU A 148 -9.19 -0.65 12.35
N GLU A 149 -8.79 -1.73 11.69
CA GLU A 149 -7.55 -1.80 10.92
C GLU A 149 -7.63 -0.96 9.65
N GLU A 150 -8.74 -1.05 8.95
CA GLU A 150 -9.06 -0.20 7.80
C GLU A 150 -9.04 1.29 8.19
N ALA A 151 -9.74 1.64 9.27
CA ALA A 151 -9.76 3.01 9.79
C ALA A 151 -8.37 3.48 10.24
N THR A 152 -7.59 2.62 10.89
CA THR A 152 -6.23 2.94 11.32
C THR A 152 -5.35 3.33 10.14
N LEU A 153 -5.34 2.53 9.07
CA LEU A 153 -4.54 2.81 7.89
C LEU A 153 -5.03 4.09 7.18
N HIS A 154 -6.35 4.27 7.09
CA HIS A 154 -6.94 5.47 6.49
C HIS A 154 -6.57 6.75 7.25
N ILE A 155 -6.60 6.75 8.59
CA ILE A 155 -6.19 7.92 9.38
C ILE A 155 -4.70 8.25 9.17
N ILE A 156 -3.85 7.23 9.03
CA ILE A 156 -2.43 7.43 8.76
C ILE A 156 -2.23 8.04 7.36
N ALA A 157 -2.99 7.62 6.37
CA ALA A 157 -2.91 8.14 5.00
C ALA A 157 -3.37 9.62 4.86
N LEU A 158 -4.12 10.13 5.86
CA LEU A 158 -4.58 11.52 5.91
C LEU A 158 -3.63 12.48 6.67
N ALA A 159 -2.54 11.95 7.24
CA ALA A 159 -1.59 12.67 8.09
C ALA A 159 -0.81 13.77 7.37
#